data_AF-A0A6N6P8B9-F1
#
_entry.id   AF-A0A6N6P8B9-F1
#
_cell.length_a   1.000
_cell.length_b   1.000
_cell.length_c   1.000
_cell.angle_alpha   90.00
_cell.angle_beta   90.00
_cell.angle_gamma   90.00
#
_symmetry.space_group_name_H-M   'P 1'
#
loop_
_entity.id
_entity.type
_entity.pdbx_description
1 polymer ?
#
loop_
_entity_poly.entity_id
_entity_poly.type
_entity_poly.pdbx_seq_one_letter_code
_entity_poly.pdbx_strand_id
1 'polypeptide(L)'
;MKRIWQAVVIFWVALVGLRADEVVKPLLWVPLKIQASAFSSDLGMLDAERQEYATNLANCAATGIVQAKASAGSLEEARRLLTLALNLSPRNKRSIIVNFQLGKGLLPEVAKGDYSPQVLARLLLTRGQLLTKQESSENLLLARMFFQLAAELDAKNEDAVYASEVDRLDHGSVDWALLTRPRPSPEAVPTPDKELVKEPLKETVVPRALGPHISPPPRP
;
A
#
# COMPACT_ATOMS: atom_id res chain seq x y z
N MET A 1 7.43 -31.29 61.95
CA MET A 1 6.54 -31.22 60.77
C MET A 1 5.83 -29.87 60.55
N LYS A 2 5.50 -29.08 61.60
CA LYS A 2 4.78 -27.78 61.44
C LYS A 2 5.56 -26.67 60.71
N ARG A 3 6.89 -26.68 60.71
CA ARG A 3 7.73 -25.66 60.06
C ARG A 3 7.82 -25.78 58.53
N ILE A 4 7.63 -26.99 57.99
CA ILE A 4 7.69 -27.24 56.54
C ILE A 4 6.45 -26.66 55.84
N TRP A 5 5.28 -26.71 56.49
CA TRP A 5 4.05 -26.16 55.96
C TRP A 5 4.06 -24.62 55.85
N GLN A 6 4.76 -23.93 56.74
CA GLN A 6 4.88 -22.46 56.70
C GLN A 6 5.72 -22.00 55.50
N ALA A 7 6.77 -22.74 55.13
CA ALA A 7 7.60 -22.41 53.97
C ALA A 7 6.83 -22.58 52.64
N VAL A 8 5.98 -23.61 52.53
CA VAL A 8 5.16 -23.86 51.33
C VAL A 8 4.13 -22.74 51.12
N VAL A 9 3.48 -22.27 52.19
CA VAL A 9 2.48 -21.19 52.09
C VAL A 9 3.14 -19.85 51.70
N ILE A 10 4.31 -19.54 52.26
CA ILE A 10 5.04 -18.31 51.91
C ILE A 10 5.52 -18.35 50.45
N PHE A 11 6.00 -19.52 49.98
CA PHE A 11 6.41 -19.69 48.59
C PHE A 11 5.23 -19.54 47.61
N TRP A 12 4.04 -20.05 47.94
CA TRP A 12 2.84 -19.89 47.12
C TRP A 12 2.32 -18.45 47.08
N VAL A 13 2.35 -17.72 48.21
CA VAL A 13 1.95 -16.30 48.23
C VAL A 13 2.92 -15.42 47.45
N ALA A 14 4.23 -15.71 47.51
CA ALA A 14 5.24 -15.02 46.69
C ALA A 14 5.07 -15.31 45.19
N LEU A 15 4.66 -16.52 44.82
CA LEU A 15 4.42 -16.89 43.41
C LEU A 15 3.16 -16.21 42.83
N VAL A 16 2.15 -15.94 43.65
CA VAL A 16 0.93 -15.23 43.24
C VAL A 16 1.17 -13.71 43.14
N GLY A 17 2.03 -13.13 43.98
CA GLY A 17 2.39 -11.71 43.94
C GLY A 17 3.30 -11.30 42.76
N LEU A 18 3.87 -12.28 42.03
CA LEU A 18 4.72 -12.06 40.85
C LEU A 18 3.94 -12.08 39.52
N ARG A 19 2.61 -12.06 39.56
CA ARG A 19 1.79 -11.61 38.43
C ARG A 19 1.89 -10.09 38.40
N ALA A 20 3.04 -9.60 37.91
CA ALA A 20 3.16 -8.22 37.49
C ALA A 20 1.99 -7.95 36.53
N ASP A 21 1.10 -7.07 36.95
CA ASP A 21 0.14 -6.41 36.09
C ASP A 21 0.99 -5.54 35.15
N GLU A 22 1.54 -6.18 34.11
CA GLU A 22 2.17 -5.45 33.01
C GLU A 22 1.07 -4.57 32.46
N VAL A 23 1.12 -3.29 32.82
CA VAL A 23 0.28 -2.24 32.24
C VAL A 23 0.42 -2.40 30.74
N VAL A 24 -0.61 -3.00 30.11
CA VAL A 24 -0.63 -3.26 28.68
C VAL A 24 -0.56 -1.90 28.02
N LYS A 25 0.65 -1.54 27.56
CA LYS A 25 0.82 -0.30 26.81
C LYS A 25 -0.15 -0.37 25.64
N PRO A 26 -1.03 0.63 25.48
CA PRO A 26 -1.96 0.63 24.36
C PRO A 26 -1.13 0.58 23.08
N LEU A 27 -1.45 -0.38 22.23
CA LEU A 27 -0.78 -0.55 20.94
C LEU A 27 -1.13 0.68 20.10
N LEU A 28 -0.12 1.52 19.83
CA LEU A 28 -0.28 2.79 19.10
C LEU A 28 -0.43 2.52 17.59
N TRP A 29 -1.57 1.95 17.20
CA TRP A 29 -1.88 1.67 15.80
C TRP A 29 -3.07 2.47 15.31
N VAL A 30 -2.82 3.35 14.34
CA VAL A 30 -3.87 3.96 13.52
C VAL A 30 -4.19 3.01 12.36
N PRO A 31 -5.45 2.51 12.23
CA PRO A 31 -5.85 1.64 11.14
C PRO A 31 -5.58 2.25 9.77
N LEU A 32 -5.04 1.43 8.88
CA LEU A 32 -4.77 1.84 7.50
C LEU A 32 -6.08 1.97 6.73
N LYS A 33 -6.27 3.11 6.07
CA LYS A 33 -7.44 3.40 5.23
C LYS A 33 -6.98 3.60 3.78
N ILE A 34 -6.88 2.51 3.03
CA ILE A 34 -6.54 2.55 1.60
C ILE A 34 -7.86 2.43 0.82
N GLN A 35 -8.30 3.54 0.23
CA GLN A 35 -9.56 3.61 -0.51
C GLN A 35 -9.40 3.14 -1.96
N ALA A 36 -8.25 3.43 -2.56
CA ALA A 36 -7.89 3.03 -3.91
C ALA A 36 -6.41 2.61 -3.92
N SER A 37 -6.07 1.61 -4.73
CA SER A 37 -4.68 1.22 -4.92
C SER A 37 -3.90 2.33 -5.65
N ALA A 38 -2.65 2.53 -5.23
CA ALA A 38 -1.67 3.31 -5.95
C ALA A 38 -1.27 2.68 -7.30
N PHE A 39 -1.55 1.39 -7.51
CA PHE A 39 -1.21 0.62 -8.70
C PHE A 39 -2.47 0.30 -9.51
N SER A 40 -2.39 0.52 -10.82
CA SER A 40 -3.45 0.20 -11.77
C SER A 40 -3.43 -1.28 -12.18
N SER A 41 -4.38 -1.66 -13.04
CA SER A 41 -4.36 -2.94 -13.75
C SER A 41 -3.13 -3.11 -14.64
N ASP A 42 -2.48 -2.00 -15.04
CA ASP A 42 -1.41 -1.99 -16.04
C ASP A 42 -0.03 -2.18 -15.40
N LEU A 43 0.07 -2.19 -14.06
CA LEU A 43 1.27 -2.62 -13.37
C LEU A 43 1.63 -4.03 -13.84
N GLY A 44 2.91 -4.24 -14.17
CA GLY A 44 3.42 -5.41 -14.88
C GLY A 44 3.45 -6.71 -14.08
N MET A 45 2.57 -6.86 -13.09
CA MET A 45 2.35 -8.05 -12.26
C MET A 45 0.94 -8.57 -12.46
N LEU A 46 0.82 -9.90 -12.52
CA LEU A 46 -0.47 -10.58 -12.58
C LEU A 46 -1.23 -10.44 -11.26
N ASP A 47 -2.57 -10.44 -11.29
CA ASP A 47 -3.37 -10.32 -10.07
C ASP A 47 -3.08 -11.43 -9.04
N ALA A 48 -2.88 -12.66 -9.51
CA ALA A 48 -2.50 -13.79 -8.66
C ALA A 48 -1.15 -13.56 -7.98
N GLU A 49 -0.18 -13.04 -8.72
CA GLU A 49 1.15 -12.69 -8.22
C GLU A 49 1.05 -11.57 -7.16
N ARG A 50 0.30 -10.50 -7.44
CA ARG A 50 0.06 -9.41 -6.48
C ARG A 50 -0.58 -9.93 -5.19
N GLN A 51 -1.54 -10.84 -5.31
CA GLN A 51 -2.22 -11.45 -4.18
C GLN A 51 -1.28 -12.30 -3.32
N GLU A 52 -0.34 -13.01 -3.93
CA GLU A 52 0.68 -13.81 -3.24
C GLU A 52 1.68 -12.92 -2.49
N TYR A 53 2.23 -11.90 -3.15
CA TYR A 53 3.12 -10.94 -2.48
C TYR A 53 2.41 -10.23 -1.32
N ALA A 54 1.16 -9.79 -1.51
CA ALA A 54 0.38 -9.15 -0.45
C ALA A 54 0.19 -10.06 0.77
N THR A 55 -0.08 -11.35 0.54
CA THR A 55 -0.24 -12.33 1.63
C THR A 55 1.05 -12.52 2.40
N ASN A 56 2.18 -12.66 1.70
CA ASN A 56 3.48 -12.88 2.31
C ASN A 56 3.99 -11.64 3.07
N LEU A 57 3.77 -10.44 2.52
CA LEU A 57 4.06 -9.18 3.22
C LEU A 57 3.24 -9.06 4.52
N ALA A 58 1.95 -9.41 4.49
CA ALA A 58 1.11 -9.37 5.69
C ALA A 58 1.51 -10.42 6.73
N ASN A 59 1.93 -11.61 6.30
CA ASN A 59 2.47 -12.64 7.19
C ASN A 59 3.78 -12.21 7.84
N CYS A 60 4.67 -11.60 7.06
CA CYS A 60 5.93 -11.05 7.55
C CYS A 60 5.68 -9.94 8.59
N ALA A 61 4.77 -8.99 8.29
CA ALA A 61 4.39 -7.94 9.22
C ALA A 61 3.85 -8.48 10.55
N ALA A 62 2.90 -9.42 10.50
CA ALA A 62 2.32 -10.03 11.69
C ALA A 62 3.38 -10.75 12.54
N THR A 63 4.27 -11.50 11.88
CA THR A 63 5.35 -12.23 12.54
C THR A 63 6.34 -11.27 13.22
N GLY A 64 6.76 -10.21 12.52
CA GLY A 64 7.66 -9.19 13.05
C GLY A 64 7.10 -8.47 14.27
N ILE A 65 5.81 -8.09 14.23
CA ILE A 65 5.12 -7.47 15.37
C ILE A 65 5.13 -8.39 16.59
N VAL A 66 4.78 -9.67 16.42
CA VAL A 66 4.69 -10.61 17.54
C VAL A 66 6.08 -10.90 18.11
N GLN A 67 7.08 -11.15 17.27
CA GLN A 67 8.45 -11.42 17.70
C GLN A 67 9.07 -10.23 18.44
N ALA A 68 8.79 -9.01 17.99
CA ALA A 68 9.27 -7.79 18.60
C ALA A 68 8.36 -7.23 19.72
N LYS A 69 7.33 -8.00 20.14
CA LYS A 69 6.36 -7.62 21.18
C LYS A 69 5.73 -6.24 20.95
N ALA A 70 5.35 -5.94 19.71
CA ALA A 70 4.78 -4.67 19.27
C ALA A 70 5.62 -3.44 19.66
N SER A 71 6.95 -3.54 19.53
CA SER A 71 7.84 -2.38 19.64
C SER A 71 7.48 -1.31 18.59
N ALA A 72 7.80 -0.05 18.88
CA ALA A 72 7.52 1.06 17.95
C ALA A 72 8.13 0.82 16.56
N GLY A 73 9.37 0.31 16.49
CA GLY A 73 10.02 -0.02 15.22
C GLY A 73 9.28 -1.10 14.43
N SER A 74 8.83 -2.17 15.11
CA SER A 74 8.08 -3.25 14.44
C SER A 74 6.71 -2.79 13.91
N LEU A 75 6.07 -1.82 14.59
CA LEU A 75 4.81 -1.25 14.13
C LEU A 75 5.01 -0.35 12.91
N GLU A 76 6.09 0.42 12.85
CA GLU A 76 6.41 1.24 11.67
C GLU A 76 6.80 0.36 10.47
N GLU A 77 7.58 -0.69 10.68
CA GLU A 77 7.89 -1.66 9.64
C GLU A 77 6.62 -2.37 9.13
N ALA A 78 5.79 -2.86 10.05
CA ALA A 78 4.51 -3.47 9.71
C ALA A 78 3.56 -2.50 9.00
N ARG A 79 3.61 -1.20 9.32
CA ARG A 79 2.87 -0.16 8.62
C ARG A 79 3.26 -0.11 7.15
N ARG A 80 4.56 -0.13 6.82
CA ARG A 80 5.04 -0.16 5.42
C ARG A 80 4.60 -1.43 4.69
N LEU A 81 4.84 -2.60 5.31
CA LEU A 81 4.49 -3.91 4.73
C LEU A 81 2.98 -4.05 4.48
N LEU A 82 2.13 -3.71 5.45
CA LEU A 82 0.68 -3.81 5.32
C LEU A 82 0.11 -2.77 4.35
N THR A 83 0.69 -1.56 4.32
CA THR A 83 0.29 -0.53 3.35
C THR A 83 0.56 -1.02 1.93
N LEU A 84 1.75 -1.58 1.68
CA LEU A 84 2.09 -2.12 0.36
C LEU A 84 1.20 -3.33 0.01
N ALA A 85 0.99 -4.24 0.96
CA ALA A 85 0.14 -5.41 0.73
C ALA A 85 -1.30 -5.04 0.33
N LEU A 86 -1.89 -4.05 1.01
CA LEU A 86 -3.23 -3.54 0.70
C LEU A 86 -3.28 -2.74 -0.61
N ASN A 87 -2.16 -2.13 -1.04
CA ASN A 87 -2.08 -1.53 -2.36
C ASN A 87 -1.94 -2.59 -3.47
N LEU A 88 -1.15 -3.65 -3.25
CA LEU A 88 -1.02 -4.74 -4.22
C LEU A 88 -2.32 -5.52 -4.39
N SER A 89 -3.01 -5.81 -3.29
CA SER A 89 -4.31 -6.47 -3.30
C SER A 89 -5.22 -5.90 -2.19
N PRO A 90 -6.13 -4.97 -2.52
CA PRO A 90 -7.02 -4.32 -1.55
C PRO A 90 -7.95 -5.28 -0.81
N ARG A 91 -8.26 -6.42 -1.41
CA ARG A 91 -9.14 -7.45 -0.84
C ARG A 91 -8.36 -8.63 -0.24
N ASN A 92 -7.05 -8.47 -0.03
CA ASN A 92 -6.25 -9.51 0.60
C ASN A 92 -6.77 -9.80 2.02
N LYS A 93 -7.31 -11.01 2.21
CA LYS A 93 -7.90 -11.45 3.49
C LYS A 93 -6.93 -11.28 4.66
N ARG A 94 -5.65 -11.63 4.47
CA ARG A 94 -4.66 -11.61 5.55
C ARG A 94 -4.33 -10.18 5.96
N SER A 95 -4.06 -9.29 5.00
CA SER A 95 -3.77 -7.88 5.27
C SER A 95 -4.93 -7.19 5.99
N ILE A 96 -6.17 -7.47 5.59
CA ILE A 96 -7.37 -6.93 6.23
C ILE A 96 -7.49 -7.40 7.68
N ILE A 97 -7.34 -8.71 7.94
CA ILE A 97 -7.44 -9.28 9.28
C ILE A 97 -6.37 -8.68 10.21
N VAL A 98 -5.12 -8.64 9.76
CA VAL A 98 -4.01 -8.10 10.56
C VAL A 98 -4.23 -6.61 10.87
N ASN A 99 -4.59 -5.79 9.87
CA ASN A 99 -4.88 -4.37 10.08
C ASN A 99 -6.06 -4.16 11.03
N PHE A 100 -7.10 -5.00 10.95
CA PHE A 100 -8.25 -4.95 11.86
C PHE A 100 -7.87 -5.31 13.30
N GLN A 101 -7.12 -6.40 13.50
CA GLN A 101 -6.65 -6.83 14.83
C GLN A 101 -5.81 -5.73 15.50
N LEU A 102 -4.84 -5.18 14.77
CA LEU A 102 -4.02 -4.07 15.25
C LEU A 102 -4.86 -2.83 15.57
N GLY A 103 -5.87 -2.53 14.75
CA GLY A 103 -6.84 -1.45 15.00
C GLY A 103 -7.72 -1.64 16.23
N LYS A 104 -7.81 -2.87 16.77
CA LYS A 104 -8.45 -3.19 18.05
C LYS A 104 -7.46 -3.29 19.20
N GLY A 105 -6.19 -2.99 18.97
CA GLY A 105 -5.12 -3.15 19.96
C GLY A 105 -4.77 -4.61 20.25
N LEU A 106 -5.15 -5.54 19.36
CA LEU A 106 -4.85 -6.96 19.49
C LEU A 106 -3.57 -7.29 18.74
N LEU A 107 -2.73 -8.15 19.35
CA LEU A 107 -1.61 -8.74 18.63
C LEU A 107 -2.15 -9.72 17.58
N PRO A 108 -1.65 -9.66 16.33
CA PRO A 108 -2.11 -10.55 15.28
C PRO A 108 -1.63 -11.98 15.55
N GLU A 109 -2.43 -12.95 15.11
CA GLU A 109 -2.01 -14.35 15.15
C GLU A 109 -0.89 -14.59 14.14
N VAL A 110 0.18 -15.28 14.53
CA VAL A 110 1.25 -15.66 13.61
C VAL A 110 0.76 -16.79 12.71
N ALA A 111 0.50 -16.47 11.45
CA ALA A 111 0.27 -17.49 10.44
C ALA A 111 1.61 -18.04 9.98
N LYS A 112 1.66 -19.35 9.68
CA LYS A 112 2.80 -19.95 8.99
C LYS A 112 2.90 -19.31 7.61
N GLY A 113 3.85 -18.40 7.43
CA GLY A 113 4.16 -17.83 6.12
C GLY A 113 4.76 -18.89 5.21
N ASP A 114 4.54 -18.74 3.90
CA ASP A 114 5.10 -19.66 2.91
C ASP A 114 6.62 -19.48 2.75
N TYR A 115 7.12 -18.29 3.13
CA TYR A 115 8.51 -17.91 3.00
C TYR A 115 9.11 -17.40 4.32
N SER A 116 10.39 -17.69 4.53
CA SER A 116 11.19 -16.98 5.52
C SER A 116 11.49 -15.54 5.06
N PRO A 117 11.85 -14.60 5.96
CA PRO A 117 12.21 -13.24 5.57
C PRO A 117 13.29 -13.17 4.50
N GLN A 118 14.31 -14.04 4.57
CA GLN A 118 15.41 -14.09 3.61
C GLN A 118 14.94 -14.55 2.22
N VAL A 119 14.01 -15.51 2.17
CA VAL A 119 13.43 -15.96 0.89
C VAL A 119 12.54 -14.87 0.30
N LEU A 120 11.71 -14.22 1.13
CA LEU A 120 10.88 -13.10 0.69
C LEU A 120 11.73 -11.94 0.17
N ALA A 121 12.83 -11.60 0.84
CA ALA A 121 13.78 -10.57 0.39
C ALA A 121 14.32 -10.85 -1.01
N ARG A 122 14.72 -12.10 -1.30
CA ARG A 122 15.18 -12.50 -2.64
C ARG A 122 14.07 -12.41 -3.69
N LEU A 123 12.86 -12.85 -3.36
CA LEU A 123 11.71 -12.75 -4.26
C LEU A 123 11.39 -11.28 -4.60
N LEU A 124 11.36 -10.41 -3.59
CA LEU A 124 11.17 -8.97 -3.77
C LEU A 124 12.26 -8.36 -4.65
N LEU A 125 13.54 -8.67 -4.38
CA LEU A 125 14.66 -8.19 -5.18
C LEU A 125 14.54 -8.62 -6.65
N THR A 126 14.39 -9.92 -6.90
CA THR A 126 14.30 -10.46 -8.27
C THR A 126 13.11 -9.85 -8.99
N ARG A 127 11.97 -9.70 -8.32
CA ARG A 127 10.79 -9.11 -8.93
C ARG A 127 10.94 -7.62 -9.20
N GLY A 128 11.56 -6.87 -8.28
CA GLY A 128 11.90 -5.46 -8.49
C GLY A 128 12.77 -5.27 -9.73
N GLN A 129 13.78 -6.12 -9.92
CA GLN A 129 14.63 -6.11 -11.12
C GLN A 129 13.89 -6.41 -12.42
N LEU A 130 12.79 -7.17 -12.38
CA LEU A 130 11.94 -7.40 -13.55
C LEU A 130 11.04 -6.19 -13.82
N LEU A 131 10.52 -5.56 -12.77
CA LEU A 131 9.69 -4.36 -12.88
C LEU A 131 10.46 -3.18 -13.49
N THR A 132 11.75 -3.01 -13.14
CA THR A 132 12.57 -1.94 -13.74
C THR A 132 12.71 -2.07 -15.25
N LYS A 133 12.77 -3.30 -15.78
CA LYS A 133 12.86 -3.57 -17.23
C LYS A 133 11.57 -3.24 -17.99
N GLN A 134 10.45 -3.06 -17.29
CA GLN A 134 9.16 -2.75 -17.88
C GLN A 134 8.91 -1.23 -17.96
N GLU A 135 9.79 -0.41 -17.40
CA GLU A 135 9.92 1.06 -17.57
C GLU A 135 8.67 1.93 -17.32
N SER A 136 7.57 1.39 -16.81
CA SER A 136 6.40 2.18 -16.41
C SER A 136 6.65 2.87 -15.06
N SER A 137 6.06 4.03 -14.83
CA SER A 137 6.21 4.77 -13.57
C SER A 137 5.71 3.99 -12.35
N GLU A 138 4.63 3.21 -12.51
CA GLU A 138 4.10 2.34 -11.45
C GLU A 138 5.05 1.18 -11.16
N ASN A 139 5.62 0.57 -12.21
CA ASN A 139 6.58 -0.53 -12.07
C ASN A 139 7.86 -0.04 -11.39
N LEU A 140 8.38 1.12 -11.80
CA LEU A 140 9.54 1.73 -11.18
C LEU A 140 9.26 2.05 -9.71
N LEU A 141 8.14 2.70 -9.38
CA LEU A 141 7.77 2.98 -7.99
C LEU A 141 7.74 1.71 -7.12
N LEU A 142 7.11 0.64 -7.63
CA LEU A 142 7.04 -0.63 -6.92
C LEU A 142 8.40 -1.31 -6.78
N ALA A 143 9.24 -1.27 -7.83
CA ALA A 143 10.58 -1.81 -7.80
C ALA A 143 11.42 -1.16 -6.69
N ARG A 144 11.33 0.16 -6.55
CA ARG A 144 12.01 0.92 -5.49
C ARG A 144 11.59 0.48 -4.10
N MET A 145 10.28 0.31 -3.90
CA MET A 145 9.72 -0.22 -2.64
C MET A 145 10.20 -1.64 -2.36
N PHE A 146 10.28 -2.49 -3.39
CA PHE A 146 10.77 -3.86 -3.27
C PHE A 146 12.26 -3.93 -2.94
N PHE A 147 13.10 -3.09 -3.55
CA PHE A 147 14.53 -3.03 -3.21
C PHE A 147 14.74 -2.61 -1.77
N GLN A 148 14.06 -1.55 -1.33
CA GLN A 148 14.17 -1.10 0.06
C GLN A 148 13.73 -2.20 1.04
N LEU A 149 12.56 -2.83 0.81
CA LEU A 149 12.09 -3.90 1.68
C LEU A 149 13.00 -5.13 1.65
N ALA A 150 13.56 -5.48 0.48
CA ALA A 150 14.49 -6.60 0.38
C ALA A 150 15.76 -6.37 1.23
N ALA A 151 16.32 -5.16 1.19
CA ALA A 151 17.48 -4.79 1.99
C ALA A 151 17.17 -4.76 3.50
N GLU A 152 15.98 -4.28 3.89
CA GLU A 152 15.54 -4.25 5.28
C GLU A 152 15.29 -5.68 5.84
N LEU A 153 14.70 -6.56 5.04
CA LEU A 153 14.38 -7.94 5.45
C LEU A 153 15.61 -8.85 5.52
N ASP A 154 16.63 -8.61 4.71
CA ASP A 154 17.88 -9.37 4.72
C ASP A 154 19.10 -8.48 4.46
N ALA A 155 19.56 -7.79 5.50
CA ALA A 155 20.73 -6.92 5.44
C ALA A 155 22.05 -7.65 5.12
N LYS A 156 22.06 -8.99 5.10
CA LYS A 156 23.21 -9.79 4.65
C LYS A 156 23.18 -10.10 3.16
N ASN A 157 22.08 -9.81 2.48
CA ASN A 157 21.98 -9.93 1.04
C ASN A 157 22.61 -8.70 0.38
N GLU A 158 23.89 -8.81 0.02
CA GLU A 158 24.67 -7.74 -0.60
C GLU A 158 23.99 -7.17 -1.85
N ASP A 159 23.38 -8.01 -2.68
CA ASP A 159 22.70 -7.57 -3.90
C ASP A 159 21.46 -6.72 -3.59
N ALA A 160 20.69 -7.08 -2.55
CA ALA A 160 19.52 -6.32 -2.14
C ALA A 160 19.92 -4.96 -1.56
N VAL A 161 20.94 -4.95 -0.69
CA VAL A 161 21.50 -3.73 -0.11
C VAL A 161 22.05 -2.83 -1.22
N TYR A 162 22.83 -3.37 -2.14
CA TYR A 162 23.38 -2.61 -3.27
C TYR A 162 22.27 -2.01 -4.14
N ALA A 163 21.27 -2.81 -4.54
CA ALA A 163 20.15 -2.31 -5.35
C ALA A 163 19.37 -1.19 -4.64
N SER A 164 19.10 -1.35 -3.34
CA SER A 164 18.42 -0.32 -2.53
C SER A 164 19.25 0.96 -2.40
N GLU A 165 20.55 0.84 -2.16
CA GLU A 165 21.42 2.00 -1.96
C GLU A 165 21.68 2.76 -3.27
N VAL A 166 21.88 2.05 -4.39
CA VAL A 166 21.99 2.69 -5.71
C VAL A 166 20.71 3.45 -6.04
N ASP A 167 19.55 2.81 -5.88
CA ASP A 167 18.26 3.47 -6.12
C ASP A 167 18.07 4.72 -5.24
N ARG A 168 18.48 4.63 -3.97
CA ARG A 168 18.43 5.76 -3.03
C ARG A 168 19.36 6.90 -3.44
N LEU A 169 20.52 6.61 -4.02
CA LEU A 169 21.45 7.62 -4.52
C LEU A 169 20.90 8.32 -5.77
N ASP A 170 20.28 7.57 -6.67
CA ASP A 170 19.77 8.09 -7.95
C ASP A 170 18.46 8.86 -7.80
N HIS A 171 17.59 8.40 -6.89
CA HIS A 171 16.20 8.89 -6.81
C HIS A 171 15.76 9.33 -5.40
N GLY A 172 16.67 9.33 -4.43
CA GLY A 172 16.37 9.64 -3.03
C GLY A 172 15.62 8.51 -2.31
N SER A 173 15.26 8.76 -1.05
CA SER A 173 14.48 7.80 -0.24
C SER A 173 13.06 7.62 -0.80
N VAL A 174 12.50 6.42 -0.63
CA VAL A 174 11.13 6.11 -1.06
C VAL A 174 10.11 6.88 -0.20
N ASP A 175 9.24 7.66 -0.86
CA ASP A 175 8.11 8.32 -0.19
C ASP A 175 6.94 7.33 0.00
N TRP A 176 6.92 6.67 1.15
CA TRP A 176 5.85 5.74 1.55
C TRP A 176 4.48 6.42 1.70
N ALA A 177 4.42 7.75 1.86
CA ALA A 177 3.15 8.46 1.96
C ALA A 177 2.37 8.46 0.63
N LEU A 178 3.02 8.17 -0.50
CA LEU A 178 2.34 8.01 -1.79
C LEU A 178 1.30 6.89 -1.77
N LEU A 179 1.50 5.85 -0.95
CA LEU A 179 0.61 4.69 -0.87
C LEU A 179 -0.62 4.89 0.03
N THR A 180 -0.65 5.98 0.80
CA THR A 180 -1.72 6.26 1.77
C THR A 180 -2.55 7.49 1.42
N ARG A 181 -2.14 8.27 0.41
CA ARG A 181 -2.90 9.43 -0.07
C ARG A 181 -4.20 8.99 -0.76
N PRO A 182 -5.34 9.61 -0.45
CA PRO A 182 -6.56 9.44 -1.24
C PRO A 182 -6.30 9.93 -2.66
N ARG A 183 -6.58 9.11 -3.68
CA ARG A 183 -6.61 9.58 -5.07
C ARG A 183 -7.75 10.61 -5.18
N PRO A 184 -7.52 11.81 -5.76
CA PRO A 184 -8.64 12.72 -6.05
C PRO A 184 -9.65 11.99 -6.93
N SER A 185 -10.92 12.00 -6.52
CA SER A 185 -12.01 11.42 -7.30
C SER A 185 -12.06 12.12 -8.66
N PRO A 186 -12.23 11.39 -9.79
CA PRO A 186 -12.42 12.01 -11.10
C PRO A 186 -13.67 12.92 -11.18
N GLU A 187 -14.57 12.88 -10.20
CA GLU A 187 -15.72 13.80 -10.07
C GLU A 187 -15.34 15.22 -9.61
N ALA A 188 -14.07 15.49 -9.25
CA ALA A 188 -13.61 16.81 -8.83
C ALA A 188 -13.06 17.68 -9.97
N VAL A 189 -13.32 17.32 -11.23
CA VAL A 189 -13.16 18.27 -12.34
C VAL A 189 -14.42 19.14 -12.35
N PRO A 190 -14.38 20.43 -11.96
CA PRO A 190 -15.50 21.31 -12.19
C PRO A 190 -15.74 21.31 -13.70
N THR A 191 -16.88 20.76 -14.09
CA THR A 191 -17.38 20.94 -15.45
C THR A 191 -17.48 22.45 -15.61
N PRO A 192 -16.81 23.08 -16.59
CA PRO A 192 -17.01 24.50 -16.81
C PRO A 192 -18.51 24.68 -17.04
N ASP A 193 -19.12 25.50 -16.20
CA ASP A 193 -20.54 25.82 -16.26
C ASP A 193 -20.93 26.04 -17.71
N LYS A 194 -22.04 25.42 -18.11
CA LYS A 194 -22.71 25.72 -19.37
C LYS A 194 -23.08 27.21 -19.34
N GLU A 195 -22.16 28.04 -19.78
CA GLU A 195 -22.41 29.46 -20.01
C GLU A 195 -23.53 29.51 -21.05
N LEU A 196 -24.63 30.13 -20.64
CA LEU A 196 -25.85 30.33 -21.41
C LEU A 196 -25.50 30.70 -22.86
N VAL A 197 -25.79 29.78 -23.79
CA VAL A 197 -25.98 30.13 -25.20
C VAL A 197 -27.22 31.03 -25.24
N LYS A 198 -27.00 32.34 -25.27
CA LYS A 198 -28.04 33.31 -25.62
C LYS A 198 -28.45 33.05 -27.07
N GLU A 199 -29.73 32.75 -27.26
CA GLU A 199 -30.39 32.66 -28.57
C GLU A 199 -30.06 33.90 -29.43
N PRO A 200 -29.68 33.76 -30.72
CA PRO A 200 -29.66 34.89 -31.62
C PRO A 200 -31.08 35.24 -32.08
N LEU A 201 -31.35 36.54 -32.13
CA LEU A 201 -32.61 37.17 -32.53
C LEU A 201 -33.18 36.62 -33.84
N LYS A 202 -34.51 36.48 -33.85
CA LYS A 202 -35.36 36.18 -35.00
C LYS A 202 -35.03 37.09 -36.20
N GLU A 203 -34.55 36.48 -37.27
CA GLU A 203 -34.36 37.10 -38.57
C GLU A 203 -35.74 37.37 -39.20
N THR A 204 -36.01 38.64 -39.51
CA THR A 204 -37.26 39.08 -40.11
C THR A 204 -37.21 38.83 -41.62
N VAL A 205 -38.09 37.95 -42.10
CA VAL A 205 -38.28 37.63 -43.52
C VAL A 205 -38.89 38.84 -44.25
N VAL A 206 -38.23 39.32 -45.30
CA VAL A 206 -38.79 40.23 -46.32
C VAL A 206 -38.60 39.60 -47.70
N PRO A 207 -39.62 39.60 -48.59
CA PRO A 207 -39.62 38.73 -49.76
C PRO A 207 -38.93 39.33 -51.00
N ARG A 208 -38.10 38.48 -51.60
CA ARG A 208 -37.79 38.24 -53.03
C ARG A 208 -38.37 39.21 -54.07
N ALA A 209 -37.49 39.91 -54.78
CA ALA A 209 -37.74 40.46 -56.12
C ALA A 209 -36.81 39.79 -57.16
N LEU A 210 -37.39 39.48 -58.33
CA LEU A 210 -36.80 38.78 -59.48
C LEU A 210 -35.72 39.62 -60.21
N GLY A 211 -34.70 38.94 -60.76
CA GLY A 211 -33.78 39.47 -61.78
C GLY A 211 -32.86 38.37 -62.35
N PRO A 212 -32.43 38.43 -63.62
CA PRO A 212 -32.49 37.27 -64.52
C PRO A 212 -31.22 36.44 -64.71
N HIS A 213 -31.47 35.23 -65.21
CA HIS A 213 -30.55 34.23 -65.76
C HIS A 213 -29.41 34.79 -66.62
N ILE A 214 -28.16 34.42 -66.30
CA ILE A 214 -27.03 34.43 -67.23
C ILE A 214 -26.29 33.09 -67.09
N SER A 215 -26.22 32.34 -68.18
CA SER A 215 -25.52 31.05 -68.30
C SER A 215 -23.99 31.26 -68.39
N PRO A 216 -23.16 30.33 -67.88
CA PRO A 216 -21.70 30.43 -67.99
C PRO A 216 -21.18 29.82 -69.31
N PRO A 217 -20.06 30.32 -69.87
CA PRO A 217 -19.40 29.70 -71.02
C PRO A 217 -18.52 28.49 -70.62
N PRO A 218 -18.18 27.61 -71.58
CA PRO A 218 -17.50 26.34 -71.31
C PRO A 218 -15.99 26.53 -71.11
N ARG A 219 -15.40 25.65 -70.29
CA ARG A 219 -13.95 25.61 -70.02
C ARG A 219 -13.20 24.89 -71.14
N PRO A 220 -11.94 25.28 -71.43
CA PRO A 220 -11.01 24.43 -72.17
C PRO A 220 -10.54 23.23 -71.34
#